data_AF-A0A2C9LS95-F1
#
_entry.id   AF-A0A2C9LS95-F1
#
_cell.length_a   1.000
_cell.length_b   1.000
_cell.length_c   1.000
_cell.angle_alpha   90.00
_cell.angle_beta   90.00
_cell.angle_gamma   90.00
#
_symmetry.space_group_name_H-M   'P 1'
#
loop_
_entity.id
_entity.type
_entity.pdbx_description
1 polymer ?
#
loop_
_entity_poly.entity_id
_entity_poly.type
_entity_poly.pdbx_seq_one_letter_code
_entity_poly.pdbx_strand_id
1 'polypeptide(L)'
;MTTSKIPKIARVRAFCQQGATSNQGADCHDVDDEHWLNCGLAPIATPMSCYEQYKATRKSWGINALGTLAVEIEAEDGTVGVGVTIGGEPGCFIVEKHLSRFVEGQDPRNVELMWDRPLDHASLLSVSNFDFLFQT
;
A
#
# COMPACT_ATOMS: atom_id res chain seq x y z
N MET A 1 -24.15 -5.83 31.46
CA MET A 1 -23.55 -6.45 30.26
C MET A 1 -22.05 -6.25 30.34
N THR A 2 -21.25 -7.31 30.24
CA THR A 2 -19.78 -7.23 30.17
C THR A 2 -19.37 -7.12 28.70
N THR A 3 -18.57 -6.12 28.36
CA THR A 3 -18.04 -5.90 27.01
C THR A 3 -17.06 -7.02 26.64
N SER A 4 -17.12 -7.49 25.39
CA SER A 4 -16.18 -8.51 24.89
C SER A 4 -14.75 -7.94 24.83
N LYS A 5 -13.75 -8.75 25.18
CA LYS A 5 -12.34 -8.34 25.17
C LYS A 5 -11.78 -8.50 23.76
N ILE A 6 -11.34 -7.40 23.17
CA ILE A 6 -10.69 -7.38 21.84
C ILE A 6 -9.18 -7.62 22.00
N PRO A 7 -8.57 -8.50 21.19
CA PRO A 7 -7.13 -8.75 21.22
C PRO A 7 -6.37 -7.50 20.74
N LYS A 8 -5.16 -7.31 21.26
CA LYS A 8 -4.28 -6.24 20.77
C LYS A 8 -3.57 -6.67 19.49
N ILE A 9 -3.00 -5.71 18.79
CA ILE A 9 -2.11 -5.97 17.66
C ILE A 9 -0.78 -6.53 18.18
N ALA A 10 -0.41 -7.72 17.70
CA ALA A 10 0.82 -8.40 18.07
C ALA A 10 1.98 -8.08 17.12
N ARG A 11 1.72 -8.01 15.80
CA ARG A 11 2.78 -7.80 14.81
C ARG A 11 2.29 -7.11 13.54
N VAL A 12 3.16 -6.29 12.94
CA VAL A 12 3.00 -5.76 11.58
C VAL A 12 4.05 -6.36 10.64
N ARG A 13 3.64 -6.80 9.46
CA ARG A 13 4.54 -7.29 8.39
C ARG A 13 4.26 -6.55 7.09
N ALA A 14 5.29 -6.25 6.31
CA ALA A 14 5.14 -5.68 4.98
C ALA A 14 5.79 -6.56 3.92
N PHE A 15 5.12 -6.67 2.78
CA PHE A 15 5.55 -7.47 1.66
C PHE A 15 5.44 -6.64 0.39
N CYS A 16 6.45 -6.73 -0.45
CA CYS A 16 6.37 -6.26 -1.82
C CYS A 16 6.79 -7.40 -2.73
N GLN A 17 6.27 -7.40 -3.95
CA GLN A 17 6.69 -8.38 -4.93
C GLN A 17 8.16 -8.16 -5.28
N GLN A 18 8.96 -9.23 -5.26
CA GLN A 18 10.32 -9.23 -5.78
C GLN A 18 10.32 -9.88 -7.17
N GLY A 19 10.77 -9.11 -8.18
CA GLY A 19 10.93 -9.60 -9.56
C GLY A 19 9.76 -9.28 -10.50
N ALA A 20 10.06 -9.28 -11.80
CA ALA A 20 9.22 -8.76 -12.89
C ALA A 20 8.10 -9.72 -13.39
N THR A 21 7.78 -10.79 -12.65
CA THR A 21 7.02 -11.92 -13.22
C THR A 21 5.52 -11.91 -12.93
N SER A 22 4.96 -10.91 -12.24
CA SER A 22 3.50 -10.75 -12.25
C SER A 22 3.04 -9.30 -12.33
N ASN A 23 2.28 -9.05 -13.38
CA ASN A 23 1.45 -7.89 -13.70
C ASN A 23 0.15 -7.88 -12.85
N GLN A 24 0.25 -8.22 -11.55
CA GLN A 24 -0.90 -8.32 -10.65
C GLN A 24 -0.61 -7.68 -9.29
N GLY A 25 -1.58 -6.92 -8.78
CA GLY A 25 -1.50 -6.27 -7.48
C GLY A 25 -2.25 -4.94 -7.45
N ALA A 26 -1.88 -4.07 -6.51
CA ALA A 26 -2.50 -2.76 -6.33
C ALA A 26 -1.94 -1.68 -7.27
N ASP A 27 -0.71 -1.83 -7.78
CA ASP A 27 -0.19 -0.93 -8.82
C ASP A 27 -0.87 -1.19 -10.16
N CYS A 28 -1.93 -0.44 -10.40
CA CYS A 28 -2.71 -0.56 -11.62
C CYS A 28 -1.91 -0.22 -12.88
N HIS A 29 -0.76 0.45 -12.77
CA HIS A 29 0.09 0.82 -13.90
C HIS A 29 1.16 -0.22 -14.22
N ASP A 30 1.38 -1.20 -13.34
CA ASP A 30 2.32 -2.29 -13.58
C ASP A 30 1.68 -3.40 -14.41
N VAL A 31 1.43 -3.04 -15.67
CA VAL A 31 0.77 -3.87 -16.67
C VAL A 31 1.69 -4.16 -17.85
N ASP A 32 1.25 -5.07 -18.73
CA ASP A 32 1.94 -5.37 -19.98
C ASP A 32 2.10 -4.13 -20.87
N ASP A 33 3.14 -4.12 -21.70
CA ASP A 33 3.49 -2.94 -22.49
C ASP A 33 2.41 -2.57 -23.51
N GLU A 34 1.68 -3.55 -24.04
CA GLU A 34 0.57 -3.38 -24.99
C GLU A 34 -0.78 -3.09 -24.29
N HIS A 35 -0.81 -3.07 -22.96
CA HIS A 35 -2.06 -2.79 -22.24
C HIS A 35 -2.54 -1.36 -22.52
N TRP A 36 -3.86 -1.17 -22.62
CA TRP A 36 -4.45 0.13 -22.96
C TRP A 36 -4.03 1.24 -21.99
N LEU A 37 -3.85 0.90 -20.71
CA LEU A 37 -3.43 1.82 -19.66
C LEU A 37 -1.99 2.31 -19.85
N ASN A 38 -1.17 1.62 -20.65
CA ASN A 38 0.19 2.00 -21.05
C ASN A 38 0.27 2.51 -22.50
N CYS A 39 -0.85 3.02 -23.03
CA CYS A 39 -0.96 3.55 -24.40
C CYS A 39 -0.92 2.51 -25.53
N GLY A 40 -1.08 1.22 -25.24
CA GLY A 40 -1.06 0.17 -26.28
C GLY A 40 -2.25 0.21 -27.26
N LEU A 41 -3.35 0.89 -26.91
CA LEU A 41 -4.51 1.09 -27.78
C LEU A 41 -4.55 2.51 -28.39
N ALA A 42 -4.31 3.53 -27.57
CA ALA A 42 -4.31 4.92 -27.96
C ALA A 42 -3.44 5.76 -27.00
N PRO A 43 -2.89 6.90 -27.43
CA PRO A 43 -2.11 7.77 -26.54
C PRO A 43 -2.95 8.32 -25.37
N ILE A 44 -2.36 8.33 -24.17
CA ILE A 44 -2.94 8.94 -22.97
C ILE A 44 -2.17 10.23 -22.64
N ALA A 45 -2.88 11.34 -22.46
CA ALA A 45 -2.27 12.60 -22.04
C ALA A 45 -1.81 12.51 -20.58
N THR A 46 -0.54 12.86 -20.33
CA THR A 46 0.12 12.88 -19.03
C THR A 46 1.00 14.12 -18.90
N PRO A 47 1.45 14.50 -17.69
CA PRO A 47 2.40 15.60 -17.52
C PRO A 47 3.69 15.44 -18.34
N MET A 48 4.09 14.22 -18.68
CA MET A 48 5.29 13.92 -19.47
C MET A 48 5.06 13.87 -20.98
N SER A 49 3.80 13.99 -21.43
CA SER A 49 3.45 13.82 -22.85
C SER A 49 3.97 14.92 -23.79
N CYS A 50 4.46 16.05 -23.25
CA CYS A 50 5.12 17.10 -24.04
C CYS A 50 6.54 16.71 -24.49
N TYR A 51 7.13 15.68 -23.90
CA TYR A 51 8.47 15.19 -24.24
C TYR A 51 8.36 13.98 -25.17
N GLU A 52 8.98 14.07 -26.33
CA GLU A 52 8.92 13.01 -27.37
C GLU A 52 9.35 11.64 -26.84
N GLN A 53 10.38 11.62 -26.00
CA GLN A 53 10.94 10.41 -25.39
C GLN A 53 9.99 9.69 -24.41
N TYR A 54 8.95 10.36 -23.91
CA TYR A 54 8.04 9.81 -22.89
C TYR A 54 6.58 9.70 -23.31
N LYS A 55 6.21 10.31 -24.45
CA LYS A 55 4.80 10.36 -24.87
C LYS A 55 4.24 9.02 -25.35
N ALA A 56 5.12 8.10 -25.77
CA ALA A 56 4.72 6.84 -26.39
C ALA A 56 4.12 5.83 -25.39
N THR A 57 4.72 5.71 -24.20
CA THR A 57 4.26 4.79 -23.15
C THR A 57 4.37 5.46 -21.80
N ARG A 58 3.53 5.08 -20.83
CA ARG A 58 3.58 5.66 -19.47
C ARG A 58 4.70 5.03 -18.63
N LYS A 59 5.08 3.79 -18.94
CA LYS A 59 6.22 3.10 -18.32
C LYS A 59 7.56 3.76 -18.68
N SER A 60 7.66 4.48 -19.80
CA SER A 60 8.88 5.17 -20.22
C SER A 60 9.44 6.17 -19.21
N TRP A 61 8.58 6.77 -18.39
CA TRP A 61 8.97 7.71 -17.32
C TRP A 61 8.82 7.10 -15.92
N GLY A 62 8.58 5.79 -15.82
CA GLY A 62 8.65 5.06 -14.56
C GLY A 62 7.38 5.11 -13.70
N ILE A 63 6.19 5.25 -14.31
CA ILE A 63 4.94 5.27 -13.54
C ILE A 63 4.73 3.99 -12.68
N ASN A 64 5.26 2.85 -13.12
CA ASN A 64 5.16 1.55 -12.45
C ASN A 64 6.42 1.21 -11.63
N ALA A 65 7.28 2.19 -11.33
CA ALA A 65 8.56 1.93 -10.69
C ALA A 65 8.44 1.49 -9.22
N LEU A 66 7.29 1.73 -8.58
CA LEU A 66 7.06 1.36 -7.18
C LEU A 66 6.54 -0.07 -7.06
N GLY A 67 5.49 -0.41 -7.80
CA GLY A 67 4.82 -1.70 -7.65
C GLY A 67 4.00 -1.82 -6.36
N THR A 68 3.53 -3.03 -6.10
CA THR A 68 2.57 -3.34 -5.04
C THR A 68 3.23 -3.53 -3.68
N LEU A 69 2.60 -2.96 -2.65
CA LEU A 69 2.85 -3.18 -1.23
C LEU A 69 1.63 -3.88 -0.61
N ALA A 70 1.86 -4.97 0.12
CA ALA A 70 0.88 -5.61 1.00
C ALA A 70 1.35 -5.47 2.45
N VAL A 71 0.42 -5.14 3.35
CA VAL A 71 0.69 -5.03 4.79
C VAL A 71 -0.26 -5.95 5.53
N GLU A 72 0.31 -6.79 6.39
CA GLU A 72 -0.43 -7.65 7.28
C GLU A 72 -0.32 -7.14 8.72
N ILE A 73 -1.44 -7.17 9.43
CA ILE A 73 -1.53 -6.88 10.87
C ILE A 73 -2.09 -8.13 11.55
N GLU A 74 -1.30 -8.71 12.45
CA GLU A 74 -1.67 -9.90 13.22
C GLU A 74 -2.01 -9.52 14.65
N ALA A 75 -3.18 -9.94 15.13
CA ALA A 75 -3.63 -9.76 16.51
C ALA A 75 -3.17 -10.91 17.42
N GLU A 76 -3.22 -10.69 18.73
CA GLU A 76 -2.79 -11.67 19.74
C GLU A 76 -3.55 -13.02 19.70
N ASP A 77 -4.75 -13.04 19.12
CA ASP A 77 -5.55 -14.26 18.94
C ASP A 77 -5.26 -14.99 17.62
N GLY A 78 -4.32 -14.48 16.82
CA GLY A 78 -3.95 -15.01 15.51
C GLY A 78 -4.83 -14.50 14.36
N THR A 79 -5.80 -13.62 14.61
CA THR A 79 -6.54 -12.95 13.54
C THR A 79 -5.60 -12.07 12.72
N VAL A 80 -5.63 -12.19 11.39
CA VAL A 80 -4.79 -11.40 10.49
C VAL A 80 -5.65 -10.56 9.56
N GLY A 81 -5.40 -9.24 9.57
CA GLY A 81 -5.92 -8.33 8.56
C GLY A 81 -4.88 -7.98 7.50
N VAL A 82 -5.30 -7.78 6.24
CA VAL A 82 -4.41 -7.51 5.10
C VAL A 82 -4.89 -6.33 4.28
N GLY A 83 -4.01 -5.34 4.06
CA GLY A 83 -4.24 -4.20 3.18
C GLY A 83 -3.23 -4.15 2.04
N VAL A 84 -3.66 -3.71 0.85
CA VAL A 84 -2.79 -3.54 -0.33
C VAL A 84 -2.81 -2.10 -0.84
N THR A 85 -1.66 -1.63 -1.33
CA THR A 85 -1.48 -0.29 -1.91
C THR A 85 -0.28 -0.25 -2.87
N ILE A 86 -0.06 0.90 -3.49
CA ILE A 86 1.14 1.18 -4.31
C ILE A 86 2.23 1.72 -3.37
N GLY A 87 3.42 1.13 -3.41
CA GLY A 87 4.51 1.59 -2.55
C GLY A 87 5.77 0.74 -2.59
N GLY A 88 5.66 -0.51 -3.04
CA GLY A 88 6.79 -1.41 -3.23
C GLY A 88 7.71 -1.55 -2.01
N GLU A 89 8.98 -1.82 -2.30
CA GLU A 89 10.04 -1.96 -1.32
C GLU A 89 10.24 -0.71 -0.42
N PRO A 90 10.20 0.54 -0.95
CA PRO A 90 10.26 1.74 -0.11
C PRO A 90 9.13 1.78 0.93
N GLY A 91 7.92 1.37 0.54
CA GLY A 91 6.77 1.27 1.43
C GLY A 91 6.97 0.23 2.54
N CYS A 92 7.52 -0.93 2.21
CA CYS A 92 7.87 -1.96 3.21
C CYS A 92 8.82 -1.41 4.28
N PHE A 93 9.86 -0.67 3.88
CA PHE A 93 10.79 -0.06 4.81
C PHE A 93 10.10 0.91 5.77
N ILE A 94 9.23 1.78 5.25
CA ILE A 94 8.49 2.75 6.08
C ILE A 94 7.59 2.02 7.09
N VAL A 95 6.85 1.01 6.63
CA VAL A 95 5.95 0.23 7.50
C VAL A 95 6.74 -0.46 8.61
N GLU A 96 7.79 -1.20 8.27
CA GLU A 96 8.51 -2.01 9.25
C GLU A 96 9.43 -1.21 10.17
N LYS A 97 10.09 -0.17 9.65
CA LYS A 97 11.11 0.58 10.41
C LYS A 97 10.56 1.82 11.10
N HIS A 98 9.46 2.36 10.61
CA HIS A 98 8.86 3.57 11.18
C HIS A 98 7.50 3.31 11.80
N LEU A 99 6.51 2.86 11.03
CA LEU A 99 5.12 2.85 11.46
C LEU A 99 4.77 1.76 12.48
N SER A 100 5.42 0.60 12.40
CA SER A 100 5.21 -0.55 13.30
C SER A 100 5.13 -0.17 14.79
N ARG A 101 6.01 0.73 15.25
CA ARG A 101 6.08 1.20 16.65
C ARG A 101 4.79 1.88 17.16
N PHE A 102 3.97 2.42 16.26
CA PHE A 102 2.72 3.11 16.62
C PHE A 102 1.51 2.18 16.60
N VAL A 103 1.64 1.03 15.94
CA VAL A 103 0.56 0.07 15.68
C VAL A 103 0.66 -1.14 16.61
N GLU A 104 1.86 -1.70 16.79
CA GLU A 104 2.07 -2.85 17.67
C GLU A 104 1.73 -2.51 19.12
N GLY A 105 0.96 -3.39 19.78
CA GLY A 105 0.47 -3.23 21.14
C GLY A 105 -0.77 -2.33 21.30
N GLN A 106 -1.29 -1.74 20.22
CA GLN A 106 -2.54 -0.97 20.25
C GLN A 106 -3.78 -1.88 20.25
N ASP A 107 -4.90 -1.29 20.69
CA ASP A 107 -6.23 -1.84 20.41
C ASP A 107 -6.54 -1.57 18.92
N PRO A 108 -6.88 -2.59 18.12
CA PRO A 108 -7.10 -2.43 16.68
C PRO A 108 -8.25 -1.46 16.34
N ARG A 109 -9.15 -1.16 17.28
CA ARG A 109 -10.25 -0.20 17.08
C ARG A 109 -9.80 1.26 17.19
N ASN A 110 -8.60 1.52 17.70
CA ASN A 110 -8.06 2.88 17.83
C ASN A 110 -7.48 3.39 16.49
N VAL A 111 -8.21 3.20 15.38
CA VAL A 111 -7.76 3.50 14.02
C VAL A 111 -7.37 4.97 13.89
N GLU A 112 -8.23 5.89 14.31
CA GLU A 112 -7.98 7.33 14.25
C GLU A 112 -6.75 7.76 15.07
N LEU A 113 -6.54 7.17 16.25
CA LEU A 113 -5.36 7.46 17.07
C LEU A 113 -4.07 6.97 16.40
N MET A 114 -4.12 5.78 15.79
CA MET A 114 -3.00 5.22 15.04
C MET A 114 -2.77 5.97 13.73
N TRP A 115 -3.77 6.69 13.22
CA TRP A 115 -3.69 7.52 12.02
C TRP A 115 -3.11 8.91 12.31
N ASP A 116 -3.59 9.57 13.35
CA ASP A 116 -3.18 10.93 13.72
C ASP A 116 -1.71 11.00 14.18
N ARG A 117 -1.24 10.00 14.93
CA ARG A 117 0.15 9.98 15.45
C ARG A 117 1.21 9.97 14.35
N PRO A 118 1.14 9.08 13.33
CA PRO A 118 1.98 9.17 12.16
C PRO A 118 1.77 10.44 11.37
N LEU A 119 0.54 10.94 11.18
CA LEU A 119 0.32 12.15 10.37
C LEU A 119 0.98 13.40 10.93
N ASP A 120 1.09 13.54 12.25
CA ASP A 120 1.79 14.65 12.89
C ASP A 120 3.33 14.57 12.70
N HIS A 121 3.85 13.41 12.27
CA HIS A 121 5.29 13.15 12.09
C HIS A 121 5.70 12.66 10.68
N ALA A 122 4.75 12.28 9.82
CA ALA A 122 4.96 11.63 8.53
C ALA A 122 3.69 11.70 7.66
N SER A 123 3.52 12.81 6.95
CA SER A 123 2.71 12.84 5.73
C SER A 123 3.40 11.95 4.70
N LEU A 124 2.85 10.79 4.30
CA LEU A 124 3.09 10.18 2.97
C LEU A 124 2.41 8.82 2.71
N LEU A 125 1.74 8.16 3.66
CA LEU A 125 1.02 6.91 3.39
C LEU A 125 -0.47 7.07 3.71
N SER A 126 -1.27 7.21 2.65
CA SER A 126 -2.73 7.07 2.74
C SER A 126 -3.04 5.59 3.02
N VAL A 127 -2.98 5.17 4.29
CA VAL A 127 -3.37 3.83 4.74
C VAL A 127 -4.90 3.68 4.89
N SER A 128 -5.67 4.49 4.16
CA SER A 128 -7.15 4.55 4.12
C SER A 128 -7.84 3.25 3.69
N ASN A 129 -7.08 2.16 3.50
CA ASN A 129 -7.60 0.82 3.20
C ASN A 129 -7.65 -0.11 4.43
N PHE A 130 -7.23 0.32 5.62
CA PHE A 130 -7.35 -0.52 6.84
C PHE A 130 -8.75 -0.54 7.45
N ASP A 131 -9.63 0.39 7.08
CA ASP A 131 -11.01 0.47 7.59
C ASP A 131 -11.85 -0.79 7.30
N PHE A 132 -11.44 -1.59 6.32
CA PHE A 132 -12.19 -2.79 5.93
C PHE A 132 -11.96 -4.03 6.81
N LEU A 133 -10.98 -4.02 7.72
CA LEU A 133 -10.50 -5.27 8.35
C LEU A 133 -10.99 -5.53 9.77
N PHE A 134 -11.64 -4.57 10.42
CA PHE A 134 -12.18 -4.74 11.79
C PHE A 134 -13.69 -4.50 11.89
N GLN A 135 -14.41 -4.51 10.77
CA GLN A 135 -15.87 -4.34 10.73
C GLN A 135 -16.68 -5.64 10.82
N THR A 136 -16.10 -6.75 11.28
CA THR A 136 -16.85 -7.99 11.56
C THR A 136 -16.94 -8.28 13.04
#